data_AF-A0A067PXZ7-F1
#
_entry.id   AF-A0A067PXZ7-F1
#
_cell.length_a   1.000
_cell.length_b   1.000
_cell.length_c   1.000
_cell.angle_alpha   90.00
_cell.angle_beta   90.00
_cell.angle_gamma   90.00
#
_symmetry.space_group_name_H-M   'P 1'
#
loop_
_entity.id
_entity.type
_entity.pdbx_description
1 polymer ?
#
loop_
_entity_poly.entity_id
_entity_poly.type
_entity_poly.pdbx_seq_one_letter_code
_entity_poly.pdbx_strand_id
1 'polypeptide(L)'
;MSSSIPVIDVSSLFSPHLEGRGSKIQQVSKAINDVCTTWGFFQITGHNISPVLSKSLLKAVREFFSLPDEKKLALHVKKGGVAWRGYMPLGGEGTHGRVDHK
;
A
#
# COMPACT_ATOMS: atom_id res chain seq x y z
N MET A 1 -14.09 -24.73 -1.26
CA MET A 1 -12.91 -23.86 -1.09
C MET A 1 -13.41 -22.44 -0.98
N SER A 2 -13.19 -21.73 0.12
CA SER A 2 -13.58 -20.31 0.21
C SER A 2 -12.82 -19.52 -0.84
N SER A 3 -13.53 -18.84 -1.74
CA SER A 3 -13.00 -18.06 -2.86
C SER A 3 -12.72 -16.60 -2.47
N SER A 4 -12.55 -16.30 -1.19
CA SER A 4 -12.28 -14.94 -0.69
C SER A 4 -10.78 -14.71 -0.48
N ILE A 5 -10.31 -13.50 -0.79
CA ILE A 5 -8.93 -13.08 -0.49
C ILE A 5 -8.66 -13.27 1.01
N PRO A 6 -7.56 -13.94 1.41
CA PRO A 6 -7.22 -14.13 2.82
C PRO A 6 -7.06 -12.81 3.56
N VAL A 7 -7.49 -12.78 4.81
CA VAL A 7 -7.34 -11.63 5.71
C VAL A 7 -6.57 -12.08 6.95
N ILE A 8 -5.49 -11.39 7.29
CA ILE A 8 -4.65 -11.68 8.46
C ILE A 8 -4.72 -10.51 9.44
N ASP A 9 -5.05 -10.79 10.70
CA ASP A 9 -4.89 -9.80 11.79
C ASP A 9 -3.43 -9.79 12.27
N VAL A 10 -2.79 -8.62 12.19
CA VAL A 10 -1.40 -8.41 12.59
C VAL A 10 -1.26 -7.63 13.91
N SER A 11 -2.35 -7.45 14.66
CA SER A 11 -2.38 -6.70 15.93
C SER A 11 -1.35 -7.21 16.94
N SER A 12 -1.09 -8.51 16.97
CA SER A 12 -0.10 -9.12 17.88
C SER A 12 1.34 -8.67 17.62
N LEU A 13 1.67 -8.19 16.42
CA LEU A 13 2.99 -7.66 16.09
C LEU A 13 3.28 -6.32 16.81
N PHE A 14 2.22 -5.60 17.20
CA PHE A 14 2.30 -4.27 17.81
C PHE A 14 1.96 -4.28 19.32
N SER A 15 1.56 -5.43 19.87
CA SER A 15 1.16 -5.52 21.27
C SER A 15 2.34 -5.28 22.22
N PRO A 16 2.20 -4.37 23.21
CA PRO A 16 3.22 -4.17 24.25
C PRO A 16 3.19 -5.29 25.30
N HIS A 17 2.16 -6.14 25.32
CA HIS A 17 2.02 -7.22 26.31
C HIS A 17 3.03 -8.33 26.05
N LEU A 18 3.76 -8.73 27.10
CA LEU A 18 4.81 -9.74 27.03
C LEU A 18 4.25 -11.17 27.06
N GLU A 19 3.09 -11.40 27.68
CA GLU A 19 2.49 -12.72 27.82
C GLU A 19 2.10 -13.33 26.47
N GLY A 20 2.69 -14.49 26.16
CA GLY A 20 2.45 -15.20 24.91
C GLY A 20 2.85 -14.42 23.66
N ARG A 21 3.68 -13.36 23.78
CA ARG A 21 4.08 -12.54 22.64
C ARG A 21 4.79 -13.36 21.56
N GLY A 22 5.73 -14.21 21.97
CA GLY A 22 6.48 -15.07 21.05
C GLY A 22 5.58 -16.01 20.26
N SER A 23 4.64 -16.69 20.92
CA SER A 23 3.72 -17.62 20.26
C SER A 23 2.73 -16.91 19.34
N LYS A 24 2.20 -15.74 19.75
CA LYS A 24 1.30 -14.94 18.91
C LYS A 24 2.00 -14.37 17.68
N ILE A 25 3.25 -13.92 17.80
CA ILE A 25 4.06 -13.50 16.66
C ILE A 25 4.32 -14.70 15.73
N GLN A 26 4.68 -15.86 16.28
CA GLN A 26 4.93 -17.06 15.49
C GLN A 26 3.69 -17.51 14.70
N GLN A 27 2.49 -17.40 15.27
CA GLN A 27 1.23 -17.68 14.57
C GLN A 27 1.01 -16.75 13.39
N VAL A 28 1.19 -15.43 13.57
CA VAL A 28 1.05 -14.44 12.49
C VAL A 28 2.11 -14.66 11.41
N SER A 29 3.37 -14.90 11.80
CA SER A 29 4.46 -15.21 10.86
C SER A 29 4.15 -16.48 10.04
N LYS A 30 3.61 -17.53 10.67
CA LYS A 30 3.19 -18.74 9.96
C LYS A 30 2.07 -18.44 8.97
N ALA A 31 1.03 -17.71 9.39
CA ALA A 31 -0.08 -17.34 8.53
C ALA A 31 0.39 -16.54 7.31
N ILE A 32 1.30 -15.57 7.50
CA ILE A 32 1.89 -14.79 6.39
C ILE A 32 2.66 -15.72 5.45
N ASN A 33 3.53 -16.60 5.98
CA ASN A 33 4.28 -17.55 5.16
C ASN A 33 3.36 -18.45 4.33
N ASP A 34 2.34 -19.02 4.97
CA ASP A 34 1.39 -19.91 4.30
C ASP A 34 0.66 -19.17 3.17
N VAL A 35 0.20 -17.94 3.39
CA VAL A 35 -0.53 -17.18 2.35
C VAL A 35 0.39 -16.65 1.26
N CYS A 36 1.62 -16.23 1.57
CA CYS A 36 2.62 -15.86 0.58
C CYS A 36 2.98 -17.03 -0.35
N THR A 37 3.04 -18.26 0.18
CA THR A 37 3.44 -19.46 -0.59
C THR A 37 2.30 -20.12 -1.35
N THR A 38 1.04 -19.79 -1.03
CA THR A 38 -0.14 -20.41 -1.65
C THR A 38 -0.98 -19.44 -2.49
N TRP A 39 -1.11 -18.17 -2.06
CA TRP A 39 -1.87 -17.14 -2.78
C TRP A 39 -0.98 -16.05 -3.40
N GLY A 40 0.11 -15.68 -2.72
CA GLY A 40 0.97 -14.56 -3.11
C GLY A 40 0.37 -13.17 -2.82
N PHE A 41 -0.84 -13.08 -2.25
CA PHE A 41 -1.50 -11.82 -1.87
C PHE A 41 -2.52 -12.03 -0.75
N PHE A 42 -2.70 -11.02 0.11
CA PHE A 42 -3.66 -11.01 1.22
C PHE A 42 -3.95 -9.60 1.72
N GLN A 43 -5.03 -9.44 2.49
CA GLN A 43 -5.34 -8.22 3.22
C GLN A 43 -4.86 -8.34 4.67
N ILE A 44 -4.54 -7.21 5.29
CA ILE A 44 -4.19 -7.13 6.71
C ILE A 44 -5.19 -6.28 7.49
N THR A 45 -5.42 -6.65 8.75
CA THR A 45 -6.13 -5.85 9.75
C THR A 45 -5.26 -5.72 11.01
N GLY A 46 -5.62 -4.85 11.96
CA GLY A 46 -4.83 -4.67 13.18
C GLY A 46 -3.45 -4.01 12.97
N HIS A 47 -3.21 -3.38 11.83
CA HIS A 47 -1.94 -2.76 11.44
C HIS A 47 -1.63 -1.41 12.10
N ASN A 48 -2.46 -0.97 13.06
CA ASN A 48 -2.31 0.28 13.82
C ASN A 48 -2.17 1.57 12.98
N ILE A 49 -2.72 1.59 11.75
CA ILE A 49 -2.80 2.82 10.95
C ILE A 49 -4.13 3.50 11.24
N SER A 50 -4.07 4.77 11.61
CA SER A 50 -5.27 5.55 11.93
C SER A 50 -6.21 5.66 10.73
N PRO A 51 -7.51 5.34 10.87
CA PRO A 51 -8.50 5.56 9.81
C PRO A 51 -8.59 7.03 9.38
N VAL A 52 -8.29 7.97 10.28
CA VAL A 52 -8.26 9.41 9.97
C VAL A 52 -7.12 9.72 9.02
N LEU A 53 -5.93 9.13 9.22
CA LEU A 53 -4.79 9.30 8.32
C LEU A 53 -5.12 8.82 6.91
N SER A 54 -5.72 7.63 6.76
CA SER A 54 -6.13 7.10 5.46
C SER A 54 -7.16 8.00 4.76
N LYS A 55 -8.15 8.53 5.51
CA LYS A 55 -9.15 9.46 4.96
C LYS A 55 -8.51 10.77 4.50
N SER A 56 -7.62 11.35 5.30
CA SER A 56 -6.90 12.58 4.97
C SER A 56 -5.98 12.39 3.75
N LEU A 57 -5.28 11.26 3.65
CA LEU A 57 -4.47 10.91 2.48
C LEU A 57 -5.33 10.84 1.22
N LEU A 58 -6.44 10.11 1.25
CA LEU A 58 -7.34 10.00 0.09
C LEU A 58 -7.96 11.34 -0.31
N LYS A 59 -8.25 12.22 0.66
CA LYS A 59 -8.71 13.58 0.39
C LYS A 59 -7.64 14.38 -0.35
N ALA A 60 -6.40 14.41 0.17
CA ALA A 60 -5.29 15.14 -0.44
C ALA A 60 -4.97 14.63 -1.86
N VAL A 61 -5.02 13.31 -2.08
CA VAL A 61 -4.87 12.70 -3.41
C VAL A 61 -5.95 13.21 -4.36
N ARG A 62 -7.24 13.16 -3.97
CA ARG A 62 -8.33 13.64 -4.83
C ARG A 62 -8.20 15.14 -5.15
N GLU A 63 -7.87 15.95 -4.15
CA GLU A 63 -7.64 17.39 -4.34
C GLU A 63 -6.51 17.63 -5.33
N PHE A 64 -5.37 16.94 -5.19
CA PHE A 64 -4.25 17.05 -6.11
C PHE A 64 -4.63 16.67 -7.55
N PHE A 65 -5.30 15.54 -7.76
CA PHE A 65 -5.68 15.08 -9.09
C PHE A 65 -6.80 15.91 -9.73
N SER A 66 -7.58 16.65 -8.93
CA SER A 66 -8.59 17.61 -9.39
C SER A 66 -8.00 18.93 -9.92
N LEU A 67 -6.71 19.19 -9.67
CA LEU A 67 -6.03 20.37 -10.20
C LEU A 67 -5.96 20.33 -11.75
N PRO A 68 -5.89 21.50 -12.40
CA PRO A 68 -5.61 21.57 -13.84
C PRO A 68 -4.32 20.82 -14.19
N ASP A 69 -4.29 20.19 -15.37
CA ASP A 69 -3.16 19.36 -15.81
C ASP A 69 -1.85 20.14 -15.80
N GLU A 70 -1.87 21.42 -16.17
CA GLU A 70 -0.71 22.31 -16.14
C GLU A 70 -0.04 22.38 -14.75
N LYS A 71 -0.85 22.40 -13.68
CA LYS A 71 -0.35 22.45 -12.29
C LYS A 71 0.29 21.12 -11.90
N LYS A 72 -0.28 19.99 -12.33
CA LYS A 72 0.27 18.65 -12.07
C LYS A 72 1.54 18.42 -12.90
N LEU A 73 1.54 18.79 -14.18
CA LEU A 73 2.68 18.72 -15.10
C LEU A 73 3.82 19.66 -14.69
N ALA A 74 3.53 20.74 -13.98
CA ALA A 74 4.57 21.57 -13.38
C ALA A 74 5.50 20.75 -12.46
N LEU A 75 4.98 19.69 -11.83
CA LEU A 75 5.68 18.76 -10.94
C LEU A 75 6.16 17.47 -11.63
N HIS A 76 6.20 17.43 -12.97
CA HIS A 76 6.53 16.21 -13.71
C HIS A 76 7.82 15.52 -13.21
N VAL A 77 7.84 14.19 -13.11
CA VAL A 77 8.95 13.39 -12.54
C VAL A 77 10.32 13.69 -13.18
N LYS A 78 10.36 14.03 -14.47
CA LYS A 78 11.55 14.51 -15.19
C LYS A 78 12.24 15.72 -14.53
N LYS A 79 11.50 16.52 -13.76
CA LYS A 79 12.02 17.68 -13.01
C LYS A 79 12.52 17.30 -11.61
N GLY A 80 12.32 16.06 -11.16
CA GLY A 80 12.74 15.55 -9.86
C GLY A 80 14.21 15.13 -9.76
N GLY A 81 14.95 15.19 -10.87
CA GLY A 81 16.36 14.80 -10.93
C GLY A 81 16.59 13.35 -10.51
N VAL A 82 17.75 13.09 -9.90
CA VAL A 82 18.18 11.75 -9.47
C VAL A 82 17.29 11.13 -8.39
N ALA A 83 16.47 11.93 -7.70
CA ALA A 83 15.55 11.45 -6.67
C ALA A 83 14.31 10.75 -7.25
N TRP A 84 14.06 10.91 -8.56
CA TRP A 84 12.92 10.33 -9.28
C TRP A 84 11.57 10.63 -8.60
N ARG A 85 11.38 11.88 -8.20
CA ARG A 85 10.14 12.36 -7.54
C ARG A 85 9.35 13.28 -8.47
N GLY A 86 8.03 13.12 -8.49
CA GLY A 86 7.13 14.02 -9.19
C GLY A 86 5.90 13.31 -9.74
N TYR A 87 5.10 14.07 -10.48
CA TYR A 87 3.90 13.61 -11.17
C TYR A 87 4.25 12.84 -12.44
N MET A 88 3.52 11.75 -12.68
CA MET A 88 3.50 11.05 -13.96
C MET A 88 2.07 11.15 -14.53
N PRO A 89 1.89 11.66 -15.75
CA PRO A 89 0.57 11.73 -16.38
C PRO A 89 0.07 10.35 -16.80
N LEU A 90 -1.21 10.28 -17.15
CA LEU A 90 -1.80 9.07 -17.74
C LEU A 90 -0.96 8.63 -18.95
N GLY A 91 -0.52 7.37 -18.92
CA GLY A 91 0.35 6.79 -19.93
C GLY A 91 1.79 7.32 -19.96
N GLY A 92 2.20 8.07 -18.93
CA GLY A 92 3.57 8.52 -18.73
C GLY A 92 4.53 7.43 -18.23
N GLU A 93 4.00 6.24 -17.90
CA GLU A 93 4.77 5.09 -17.45
C GLU A 93 4.45 3.87 -18.32
N GLY A 94 5.47 3.03 -18.54
CA GLY A 94 5.31 1.81 -19.30
C GLY A 94 6.05 0.64 -18.66
N THR A 95 5.39 -0.51 -18.66
CA THR A 95 5.87 -1.77 -18.09
C THR A 95 5.88 -2.82 -19.19
N HIS A 96 7.03 -3.47 -19.43
CA HIS A 96 7.21 -4.47 -20.50
C HIS A 96 6.76 -3.99 -21.90
N GLY A 97 7.05 -2.73 -22.25
CA GLY A 97 6.70 -2.13 -23.54
C GLY A 97 5.21 -1.80 -23.70
N ARG A 98 4.41 -1.92 -22.63
CA ARG A 98 3.00 -1.52 -22.60
C ARG A 98 2.81 -0.30 -21.70
N VAL A 99 1.84 0.52 -22.04
CA VAL A 99 1.51 1.74 -21.28
C VAL A 99 0.66 1.38 -20.07
N ASP A 100 1.01 1.92 -18.90
CA ASP A 100 0.21 1.83 -17.69
C ASP A 100 -0.91 2.89 -17.73
N HIS A 101 -2.17 2.45 -17.57
CA HIS A 101 -3.33 3.34 -17.50
C HIS A 101 -3.69 3.63 -16.05
N LYS A 102 -2.92 4.53 -15.41
CA LYS A 102 -3.11 5.00 -14.02
C LYS A 102 -3.03 6.52 -13.93
#